data_AF-A0A1Y2D4Y4-F1
#
_entry.id   AF-A0A1Y2D4Y4-F1
#
_cell.length_a   1.000
_cell.length_b   1.000
_cell.length_c   1.000
_cell.angle_alpha   90.00
_cell.angle_beta   90.00
_cell.angle_gamma   90.00
#
_symmetry.space_group_name_H-M   'P 1'
#
loop_
_entity.id
_entity.type
_entity.pdbx_description
1 polymer ?
#
loop_
_entity_poly.entity_id
_entity_poly.type
_entity_poly.pdbx_seq_one_letter_code
_entity_poly.pdbx_strand_id
1 'polypeptide(L)'
;MKEIIDLGEKSGLNNTEINALPLNKGDLYQSNNILCFINNQYFTWTCLVLLLNYKKWKRPVVIILFLHWFLRCIGDCFFYSYDLFEKKSNRWPHSNNSWLYSYGVASIFWYFSEIIGDWYPLLRTTAIIKNKGKLKMVFITCFLYNFIKIIQMFNYLTYVPFRKGYNIPLEEKNYLHDIDEREFKFKQWINVAGQQIFSLLYDLAVIRAFKKNIFNNINNIKNDDSSNENRFYINSK
;
A
#
# COMPACT_ATOMS: atom_id res chain seq x y z
N MET A 1 -7.36 -8.45 23.47
CA MET A 1 -6.20 -9.38 23.46
C MET A 1 -5.27 -9.13 24.64
N LYS A 2 -4.75 -7.91 24.86
CA LYS A 2 -3.92 -7.60 26.05
C LYS A 2 -4.64 -7.86 27.39
N GLU A 3 -5.92 -7.52 27.47
CA GLU A 3 -6.76 -7.75 28.67
C GLU A 3 -7.04 -9.24 28.94
N ILE A 4 -7.13 -10.05 27.89
CA ILE A 4 -7.32 -11.51 27.99
C ILE A 4 -6.01 -12.19 28.41
N ILE A 5 -4.87 -11.67 27.94
CA ILE A 5 -3.53 -12.10 28.35
C ILE A 5 -3.30 -11.77 29.84
N ASP A 6 -3.66 -10.57 30.28
CA ASP A 6 -3.55 -10.15 31.69
C ASP A 6 -4.45 -10.97 32.63
N LEU A 7 -5.66 -11.33 32.17
CA LEU A 7 -6.57 -12.21 32.92
C LEU A 7 -6.05 -13.66 32.96
N GLY A 8 -5.43 -14.12 31.88
CA GLY A 8 -4.77 -15.43 31.79
C GLY A 8 -3.58 -15.56 32.74
N GLU A 9 -2.66 -14.59 32.74
CA GLU A 9 -1.51 -14.57 33.66
C GLU A 9 -1.93 -14.53 35.12
N LYS A 10 -2.98 -13.76 35.46
CA LYS A 10 -3.51 -13.71 36.84
C LYS A 10 -4.15 -15.02 37.29
N SER A 11 -4.58 -15.87 36.37
CA SER A 11 -5.21 -17.16 36.68
C SER A 11 -4.22 -18.32 36.82
N GLY A 12 -2.91 -18.09 36.62
CA GLY A 12 -1.88 -19.13 36.70
C GLY A 12 -1.93 -20.15 35.57
N LEU A 13 -2.73 -19.91 34.53
CA LEU A 13 -2.80 -20.76 33.35
C LEU A 13 -1.49 -20.66 32.58
N ASN A 14 -0.93 -21.81 32.23
CA ASN A 14 0.25 -21.86 31.37
C ASN A 14 -0.15 -21.42 29.93
N ASN A 15 0.78 -20.86 29.15
CA ASN A 15 0.51 -20.33 27.80
C ASN A 15 -0.17 -21.36 26.86
N THR A 16 0.01 -22.65 27.12
CA THR A 16 -0.66 -23.75 26.43
C THR A 16 -2.16 -23.81 26.71
N GLU A 17 -2.60 -23.61 27.96
CA GLU A 17 -4.01 -23.62 28.35
C GLU A 17 -4.75 -22.36 27.90
N ILE A 18 -4.09 -21.20 27.91
CA ILE A 18 -4.67 -19.94 27.41
C ILE A 18 -5.01 -20.03 25.92
N ASN A 19 -4.17 -20.73 25.15
CA ASN A 19 -4.41 -20.99 23.72
C ASN A 19 -5.45 -22.11 23.47
N ALA A 20 -5.82 -22.88 24.50
CA ALA A 20 -6.82 -23.94 24.40
C ALA A 20 -8.25 -23.47 24.69
N LEU A 21 -8.43 -22.25 25.22
CA LEU A 21 -9.76 -21.67 25.40
C LEU A 21 -10.40 -21.52 24.01
N PRO A 22 -11.58 -22.13 23.78
CA PRO A 22 -12.25 -22.03 22.49
C PRO A 22 -12.68 -20.58 22.28
N LEU A 23 -11.85 -19.83 21.54
CA LEU A 23 -12.20 -18.51 21.05
C LEU A 23 -13.53 -18.65 20.31
N ASN A 24 -14.54 -17.94 20.79
CA ASN A 24 -15.84 -17.93 20.15
C ASN A 24 -15.62 -17.42 18.71
N LYS A 25 -16.08 -18.19 17.72
CA LYS A 25 -15.94 -17.81 16.31
C LYS A 25 -16.52 -16.40 16.07
N GLY A 26 -17.57 -16.02 16.81
CA GLY A 26 -18.14 -14.68 16.79
C GLY A 26 -17.13 -13.57 17.13
N ASP A 27 -16.31 -13.78 18.15
CA ASP A 27 -15.31 -12.79 18.59
C ASP A 27 -14.19 -12.65 17.54
N LEU A 28 -13.80 -13.75 16.91
CA LEU A 28 -12.89 -13.75 15.77
C LEU A 28 -13.48 -12.95 14.60
N TYR A 29 -14.75 -13.14 14.25
CA TYR A 29 -15.40 -12.35 13.19
C TYR A 29 -15.49 -10.86 13.53
N GLN A 30 -15.88 -10.50 14.75
CA GLN A 30 -16.02 -9.11 15.16
C GLN A 30 -14.65 -8.40 15.21
N SER A 31 -13.65 -9.05 15.80
CA SER A 31 -12.28 -8.56 15.85
C SER A 31 -11.66 -8.42 14.46
N ASN A 32 -11.92 -9.36 13.54
CA ASN A 32 -11.25 -9.39 12.24
C ASN A 32 -11.89 -8.51 11.17
N ASN A 33 -13.14 -8.05 11.34
CA ASN A 33 -13.83 -7.27 10.32
C ASN A 33 -13.95 -5.77 10.65
N ILE A 34 -14.44 -5.43 11.85
CA ILE A 34 -14.73 -4.01 12.16
C ILE A 34 -13.48 -3.30 12.69
N LEU A 35 -12.75 -3.95 13.60
CA LEU A 35 -11.57 -3.34 14.21
C LEU A 35 -10.47 -3.04 13.19
N CYS A 36 -10.41 -3.76 12.06
CA CYS A 36 -9.45 -3.49 10.99
C CYS A 36 -9.53 -2.07 10.45
N PHE A 37 -10.74 -1.50 10.35
CA PHE A 37 -10.91 -0.13 9.84
C PHE A 37 -10.44 0.93 10.83
N ILE A 38 -10.66 0.69 12.12
CA ILE A 38 -10.37 1.64 13.21
C ILE A 38 -8.88 1.56 13.60
N ASN A 39 -8.33 0.34 13.66
CA ASN A 39 -6.94 0.09 14.05
C ASN A 39 -5.94 0.35 12.92
N ASN A 40 -6.40 0.56 11.69
CA ASN A 40 -5.52 0.87 10.58
C ASN A 40 -4.81 2.21 10.83
N GLN A 41 -3.49 2.24 10.66
CA GLN A 41 -2.65 3.42 10.94
C GLN A 41 -3.07 4.71 10.21
N TYR A 42 -3.79 4.58 9.08
CA TYR A 42 -4.25 5.71 8.29
C TYR A 42 -5.63 6.24 8.71
N PHE A 43 -6.33 5.56 9.63
CA PHE A 43 -7.69 5.92 10.04
C PHE A 43 -7.77 7.34 10.60
N THR A 44 -6.99 7.65 11.64
CA THR A 44 -6.98 8.97 12.30
C THR A 44 -6.69 10.09 11.30
N TRP A 45 -5.73 9.89 10.41
CA TRP A 45 -5.37 10.84 9.36
C TRP A 45 -6.48 11.04 8.32
N THR A 46 -7.15 9.94 7.95
CA THR A 46 -8.28 9.98 7.00
C THR A 46 -9.46 10.74 7.59
N CYS A 47 -9.83 10.47 8.84
CA CYS A 47 -10.87 11.22 9.56
C CYS A 47 -10.53 12.72 9.65
N LEU A 48 -9.28 13.06 9.97
CA LEU A 48 -8.83 14.45 10.03
C LEU A 48 -8.98 15.16 8.68
N VAL A 49 -8.52 14.52 7.59
CA VAL A 49 -8.62 15.10 6.24
C VAL A 49 -10.08 15.27 5.81
N LEU A 50 -10.95 14.29 6.12
CA LEU A 50 -12.38 14.36 5.84
C LEU A 50 -13.06 15.48 6.62
N LEU A 51 -12.74 15.64 7.90
CA LEU A 51 -13.27 16.70 8.75
C LEU A 51 -12.81 18.08 8.26
N LEU A 52 -11.53 18.26 7.94
CA LEU A 52 -10.99 19.51 7.40
C LEU A 52 -11.59 19.88 6.03
N ASN A 53 -12.02 18.89 5.24
CA ASN A 53 -12.58 19.11 3.91
C ASN A 53 -14.10 18.88 3.84
N TYR A 54 -14.85 18.93 4.96
CA TYR A 54 -16.28 18.56 5.01
C TYR A 54 -17.17 19.21 3.95
N LYS A 55 -16.91 20.48 3.59
CA LYS A 55 -17.68 21.19 2.53
C LYS A 55 -17.27 20.83 1.11
N LYS A 56 -16.12 20.17 0.91
CA LYS A 56 -15.46 19.98 -0.41
C LYS A 56 -14.94 18.55 -0.60
N TRP A 57 -15.71 17.54 -0.21
CA TRP A 57 -15.33 16.12 -0.36
C TRP A 57 -15.14 15.65 -1.81
N LYS A 58 -15.72 16.35 -2.79
CA LYS A 58 -15.54 16.03 -4.23
C LYS A 58 -14.14 16.33 -4.77
N ARG A 59 -13.23 16.88 -3.95
CA ARG A 59 -11.84 17.10 -4.35
C ARG A 59 -11.17 15.75 -4.61
N PRO A 60 -10.55 15.53 -5.79
CA PRO A 60 -9.93 14.24 -6.13
C PRO A 60 -8.94 13.72 -5.07
N VAL A 61 -8.20 14.64 -4.42
CA VAL A 61 -7.25 14.31 -3.34
C VAL A 61 -7.95 13.63 -2.16
N VAL A 62 -9.12 14.11 -1.74
CA VAL A 62 -9.86 13.54 -0.61
C VAL A 62 -10.38 12.15 -0.97
N ILE A 63 -10.86 11.98 -2.20
CA ILE A 63 -11.36 10.70 -2.72
C ILE A 63 -10.23 9.67 -2.77
N ILE A 64 -9.05 10.03 -3.26
CA ILE A 64 -7.88 9.13 -3.32
C ILE A 64 -7.44 8.68 -1.94
N LEU A 65 -7.34 9.61 -0.98
CA LEU A 65 -6.95 9.28 0.39
C LEU A 65 -7.94 8.34 1.05
N PHE A 66 -9.25 8.60 0.88
CA PHE A 66 -10.29 7.73 1.40
C PHE A 66 -10.25 6.34 0.76
N LEU A 67 -10.14 6.26 -0.58
CA LEU A 67 -10.06 4.98 -1.29
C LEU A 67 -8.81 4.18 -0.91
N HIS A 68 -7.66 4.85 -0.75
CA HIS A 68 -6.43 4.24 -0.28
C HIS A 68 -6.62 3.59 1.09
N TRP A 69 -7.12 4.34 2.08
CA TRP A 69 -7.41 3.81 3.42
C TRP A 69 -8.42 2.66 3.37
N PHE A 70 -9.53 2.83 2.65
CA PHE A 70 -10.60 1.85 2.57
C PHE A 70 -10.12 0.51 1.98
N LEU A 71 -9.40 0.55 0.86
CA LEU A 71 -8.85 -0.65 0.23
C LEU A 71 -7.77 -1.31 1.10
N ARG A 72 -6.94 -0.51 1.79
CA ARG A 72 -5.96 -1.06 2.74
C ARG A 72 -6.65 -1.86 3.84
N CYS A 73 -7.73 -1.33 4.40
CA CYS A 73 -8.51 -1.99 5.44
C CYS A 73 -9.17 -3.28 4.93
N ILE A 74 -9.68 -3.30 3.69
CA ILE A 74 -10.21 -4.54 3.08
C ILE A 74 -9.11 -5.60 2.99
N GLY A 75 -7.91 -5.22 2.54
CA GLY A 75 -6.76 -6.14 2.52
C GLY A 75 -6.44 -6.69 3.91
N ASP A 76 -6.45 -5.85 4.93
CA ASP A 76 -6.23 -6.26 6.32
C ASP A 76 -7.31 -7.26 6.79
N CYS A 77 -8.59 -7.05 6.43
CA CYS A 77 -9.67 -7.98 6.74
C CYS A 77 -9.42 -9.37 6.11
N PHE A 78 -9.01 -9.41 4.83
CA PHE A 78 -8.65 -10.67 4.19
C PHE A 78 -7.44 -11.33 4.86
N PHE A 79 -6.42 -10.55 5.23
CA PHE A 79 -5.26 -11.08 5.94
C PHE A 79 -5.65 -11.74 7.25
N TYR A 80 -6.44 -11.06 8.10
CA TYR A 80 -6.88 -11.63 9.39
C TYR A 80 -7.87 -12.79 9.25
N SER A 81 -8.50 -12.98 8.09
CA SER A 81 -9.36 -14.14 7.83
C SER A 81 -8.60 -15.47 7.75
N TYR A 82 -7.26 -15.47 7.74
CA TYR A 82 -6.45 -16.68 7.59
C TYR A 82 -6.74 -17.77 8.65
N ASP A 83 -7.09 -17.37 9.88
CA ASP A 83 -7.42 -18.30 10.97
C ASP A 83 -8.78 -19.01 10.78
N LEU A 84 -9.61 -18.56 9.83
CA LEU A 84 -10.89 -19.21 9.49
C LEU A 84 -10.69 -20.46 8.62
N PHE A 85 -9.52 -20.62 8.00
CA PHE A 85 -9.23 -21.74 7.11
C PHE A 85 -8.71 -22.95 7.87
N GLU A 86 -8.99 -24.14 7.34
CA GLU A 86 -8.49 -25.41 7.87
C GLU A 86 -6.95 -25.43 7.88
N LYS A 87 -6.39 -25.78 9.05
CA LYS A 87 -4.94 -25.91 9.25
C LYS A 87 -4.49 -27.33 8.88
N LYS A 88 -3.81 -27.46 7.73
CA LYS A 88 -3.27 -28.75 7.21
C LYS A 88 -1.80 -28.97 7.56
N SER A 89 -1.15 -27.96 8.13
CA SER A 89 0.26 -27.95 8.54
C SER A 89 0.43 -27.11 9.79
N ASN A 90 1.39 -27.49 10.64
CA ASN A 90 1.75 -26.73 11.85
C ASN A 90 2.53 -25.45 11.51
N ARG A 91 3.10 -25.35 10.30
CA ARG A 91 3.78 -24.15 9.83
C ARG A 91 2.82 -23.20 9.14
N TRP A 92 2.94 -21.91 9.43
CA TRP A 92 2.27 -20.85 8.68
C TRP A 92 2.65 -20.94 7.19
N PRO A 93 1.73 -20.74 6.24
CA PRO A 93 0.34 -20.29 6.37
C PRO A 93 -0.70 -21.40 6.65
N HIS A 94 -0.25 -22.55 7.15
CA HIS A 94 -1.04 -23.74 7.54
C HIS A 94 -1.73 -24.49 6.39
N SER A 95 -2.11 -23.82 5.31
CA SER A 95 -2.60 -24.46 4.09
C SER A 95 -2.43 -23.56 2.85
N ASN A 96 -2.47 -24.15 1.65
CA ASN A 96 -2.39 -23.43 0.38
C ASN A 96 -3.64 -22.57 0.18
N ASN A 97 -4.81 -23.06 0.60
CA ASN A 97 -6.07 -22.32 0.56
C ASN A 97 -6.02 -21.12 1.51
N SER A 98 -5.52 -21.32 2.73
CA SER A 98 -5.31 -20.24 3.69
C SER A 98 -4.43 -19.16 3.06
N TRP A 99 -3.27 -19.50 2.50
CA TRP A 99 -2.41 -18.53 1.81
C TRP A 99 -3.13 -17.78 0.69
N LEU A 100 -3.74 -18.51 -0.25
CA LEU A 100 -4.31 -17.93 -1.46
C LEU A 100 -5.45 -16.96 -1.12
N TYR A 101 -6.40 -17.41 -0.29
CA TYR A 101 -7.62 -16.64 0.00
C TYR A 101 -7.43 -15.56 1.07
N SER A 102 -6.47 -15.72 1.99
CA SER A 102 -6.12 -14.65 2.93
C SER A 102 -5.07 -13.73 2.31
N TYR A 103 -3.81 -14.16 2.29
CA TYR A 103 -2.66 -13.35 1.91
C TYR A 103 -2.64 -13.00 0.42
N GLY A 104 -2.94 -13.96 -0.45
CA GLY A 104 -2.98 -13.75 -1.90
C GLY A 104 -4.01 -12.69 -2.29
N VAL A 105 -5.26 -12.86 -1.84
CA VAL A 105 -6.33 -11.86 -2.08
C VAL A 105 -6.06 -10.55 -1.36
N ALA A 106 -5.58 -10.57 -0.11
CA ALA A 106 -5.20 -9.34 0.62
C ALA A 106 -4.18 -8.51 -0.15
N SER A 107 -3.19 -9.17 -0.78
CA SER A 107 -2.16 -8.50 -1.57
C SER A 107 -2.75 -7.69 -2.74
N ILE A 108 -3.83 -8.16 -3.37
CA ILE A 108 -4.52 -7.41 -4.44
C ILE A 108 -4.99 -6.07 -3.89
N PHE A 109 -5.70 -6.08 -2.76
CA PHE A 109 -6.24 -4.87 -2.15
C PHE A 109 -5.15 -3.93 -1.65
N TRP A 110 -4.10 -4.48 -1.02
CA TRP A 110 -2.95 -3.69 -0.57
C TRP A 110 -2.24 -2.99 -1.72
N TYR A 111 -1.86 -3.71 -2.77
CA TYR A 111 -1.17 -3.10 -3.91
C TYR A 111 -2.07 -2.20 -4.74
N PHE A 112 -3.36 -2.52 -4.87
CA PHE A 112 -4.32 -1.63 -5.53
C PHE A 112 -4.50 -0.33 -4.75
N SER A 113 -4.53 -0.39 -3.41
CA SER A 113 -4.55 0.79 -2.56
C SER A 113 -3.30 1.66 -2.77
N GLU A 114 -2.13 1.05 -2.89
CA GLU A 114 -0.87 1.75 -3.14
C GLU A 114 -0.86 2.42 -4.52
N ILE A 115 -1.29 1.72 -5.57
CA ILE A 115 -1.42 2.27 -6.93
C ILE A 115 -2.33 3.50 -6.95
N ILE A 116 -3.49 3.45 -6.27
CA ILE A 116 -4.38 4.61 -6.15
C ILE A 116 -3.68 5.77 -5.43
N GLY A 117 -2.93 5.48 -4.37
CA GLY A 117 -2.12 6.46 -3.66
C GLY A 117 -1.08 7.14 -4.55
N ASP A 118 -0.39 6.39 -5.41
CA ASP A 118 0.66 6.90 -6.29
C ASP A 118 0.15 7.82 -7.39
N TRP A 119 -1.16 7.82 -7.67
CA TRP A 119 -1.74 8.78 -8.61
C TRP A 119 -1.85 10.19 -8.01
N TYR A 120 -1.73 10.34 -6.68
CA TYR A 120 -1.82 11.63 -6.02
C TYR A 120 -0.76 12.64 -6.49
N PRO A 121 0.56 12.34 -6.50
CA PRO A 121 1.57 13.28 -7.00
C PRO A 121 1.40 13.59 -8.50
N LEU A 122 0.95 12.61 -9.29
CA LEU A 122 0.62 12.82 -10.70
C LEU A 122 -0.51 13.85 -10.85
N LEU A 123 -1.64 13.68 -10.16
CA LEU A 123 -2.74 14.64 -10.22
C LEU A 123 -2.36 16.03 -9.69
N ARG A 124 -1.47 16.11 -8.69
CA ARG A 124 -0.98 17.40 -8.19
C ARG A 124 -0.06 18.08 -9.22
N THR A 125 0.81 17.34 -9.90
CA THR A 125 1.69 17.89 -10.94
C THR A 125 0.90 18.33 -12.17
N THR A 126 -0.12 17.57 -12.60
CA THR A 126 -0.98 17.92 -13.75
C THR A 126 -1.72 19.25 -13.52
N ALA A 127 -2.15 19.53 -12.29
CA ALA A 127 -2.84 20.76 -11.94
C ALA A 127 -1.93 22.00 -11.99
N ILE A 128 -0.61 21.85 -11.81
CA ILE A 128 0.35 22.96 -11.70
C ILE A 128 1.10 23.21 -13.01
N ILE A 129 1.40 22.15 -13.77
CA ILE A 129 2.28 22.21 -14.94
C ILE A 129 1.47 22.25 -16.23
N LYS A 130 1.56 23.36 -16.97
CA LYS A 130 0.89 23.52 -18.28
C LYS A 130 1.62 22.80 -19.45
N ASN A 131 2.90 22.46 -19.27
CA ASN A 131 3.71 21.86 -20.34
C ASN A 131 3.46 20.34 -20.48
N LYS A 132 2.74 19.95 -21.55
CA LYS A 132 2.36 18.56 -21.85
C LYS A 132 3.54 17.60 -22.01
N GLY A 133 4.66 18.06 -22.58
CA GLY A 133 5.83 17.21 -22.84
C GLY A 133 6.50 16.71 -21.56
N LYS A 134 6.64 17.57 -20.56
CA LYS A 134 7.22 17.19 -19.25
C LYS A 134 6.28 16.28 -18.47
N LEU A 135 4.97 16.53 -18.57
CA LEU A 135 3.97 15.73 -17.91
C LEU A 135 3.95 14.28 -18.43
N LYS A 136 4.26 14.07 -19.73
CA LYS A 136 4.42 12.74 -20.32
C LYS A 136 5.49 11.90 -19.61
N MET A 137 6.62 12.50 -19.21
CA MET A 137 7.69 11.80 -18.48
C MET A 137 7.23 11.34 -17.09
N VAL A 138 6.51 12.21 -16.37
CA VAL A 138 5.94 11.90 -15.05
C VAL A 138 4.91 10.77 -15.16
N PHE A 139 4.09 10.80 -16.22
CA PHE A 139 3.11 9.74 -16.48
C PHE A 139 3.79 8.39 -16.77
N ILE A 140 4.82 8.36 -17.64
CA ILE A 140 5.54 7.12 -17.97
C ILE A 140 6.21 6.51 -16.74
N THR A 141 6.89 7.33 -15.92
CA THR A 141 7.56 6.83 -14.71
C THR A 141 6.56 6.34 -13.66
N CYS A 142 5.45 7.04 -13.46
CA CYS A 142 4.33 6.58 -12.62
C CYS A 142 3.77 5.23 -13.10
N PHE A 143 3.57 5.07 -14.42
CA PHE A 143 3.08 3.83 -15.00
C PHE A 143 4.04 2.66 -14.75
N LEU A 144 5.34 2.85 -15.01
CA LEU A 144 6.35 1.80 -14.78
C LEU A 144 6.45 1.43 -13.30
N TYR A 145 6.36 2.41 -12.41
CA TYR A 145 6.34 2.17 -10.96
C TYR A 145 5.13 1.34 -10.52
N ASN A 146 3.93 1.66 -11.02
CA ASN A 146 2.71 0.90 -10.75
C ASN A 146 2.72 -0.49 -11.39
N PHE A 147 3.38 -0.65 -12.54
CA PHE A 147 3.50 -1.94 -13.22
C PHE A 147 4.25 -2.98 -12.37
N ILE A 148 5.27 -2.57 -11.61
CA ILE A 148 5.97 -3.47 -10.68
C ILE A 148 5.03 -3.98 -9.58
N LYS A 149 4.12 -3.15 -9.08
CA LYS A 149 3.12 -3.56 -8.09
C LYS A 149 2.16 -4.60 -8.66
N ILE A 150 1.81 -4.47 -9.94
CA ILE A 150 1.01 -5.49 -10.65
C ILE A 150 1.76 -6.82 -10.69
N ILE A 151 3.06 -6.81 -11.02
CA ILE A 151 3.90 -8.02 -10.95
C ILE A 151 3.94 -8.59 -9.53
N GLN A 152 4.06 -7.76 -8.50
CA GLN A 152 4.02 -8.20 -7.10
C GLN A 152 2.70 -8.88 -6.75
N MET A 153 1.55 -8.31 -7.13
CA MET A 153 0.23 -8.95 -6.96
C MET A 153 0.20 -10.36 -7.55
N PHE A 154 0.68 -10.52 -8.80
CA PHE A 154 0.73 -11.83 -9.44
C PHE A 154 1.66 -12.82 -8.73
N ASN A 155 2.80 -12.37 -8.21
CA ASN A 155 3.71 -13.24 -7.47
C ASN A 155 3.08 -13.78 -6.18
N TYR A 156 2.28 -12.98 -5.46
CA TYR A 156 1.55 -13.46 -4.28
C TYR A 156 0.47 -14.47 -4.63
N LEU A 157 -0.30 -14.22 -5.70
CA LEU A 157 -1.39 -15.10 -6.14
C LEU A 157 -0.89 -16.44 -6.71
N THR A 158 0.30 -16.46 -7.31
CA THR A 158 0.87 -17.67 -7.92
C THR A 158 1.71 -18.49 -6.95
N TYR A 159 2.08 -17.95 -5.78
CA TYR A 159 2.83 -18.70 -4.79
C TYR A 159 1.97 -19.76 -4.12
N VAL A 160 2.50 -20.98 -4.08
CA VAL A 160 1.89 -22.15 -3.44
C VAL A 160 2.87 -22.65 -2.38
N PRO A 161 2.60 -22.46 -1.08
CA PRO A 161 3.55 -22.80 0.01
C PRO A 161 3.86 -24.30 0.13
N PHE A 162 2.90 -25.18 -0.15
CA PHE A 162 3.04 -26.63 -0.04
C PHE A 162 2.84 -27.27 -1.43
N ARG A 163 3.82 -27.12 -2.34
CA ARG A 163 3.69 -27.57 -3.75
C ARG A 163 3.53 -29.09 -3.90
N LYS A 164 4.18 -29.87 -3.04
CA LYS A 164 4.13 -31.35 -3.04
C LYS A 164 2.96 -31.93 -2.24
N GLY A 165 2.08 -31.09 -1.69
CA GLY A 165 0.95 -31.51 -0.88
C GLY A 165 1.32 -31.77 0.60
N TYR A 166 0.43 -32.49 1.29
CA TYR A 166 0.49 -32.67 2.76
C TYR A 166 0.87 -34.10 3.19
N ASN A 167 0.80 -35.08 2.28
CA ASN A 167 0.97 -36.51 2.55
C ASN A 167 2.44 -36.97 2.40
N ILE A 168 3.36 -36.23 3.01
CA ILE A 168 4.80 -36.53 3.00
C ILE A 168 5.35 -36.50 4.44
N PRO A 169 6.47 -37.20 4.73
CA PRO A 169 7.11 -37.17 6.03
C PRO A 169 7.34 -35.73 6.52
N LEU A 170 7.16 -35.49 7.82
CA LEU A 170 7.18 -34.13 8.38
C LEU A 170 8.51 -33.40 8.14
N GLU A 171 9.62 -34.12 8.24
CA GLU A 171 10.96 -33.57 7.98
C GLU A 171 11.13 -33.12 6.53
N GLU A 172 10.75 -33.98 5.59
CA GLU A 172 10.77 -33.67 4.15
C GLU A 172 9.83 -32.49 3.82
N LYS A 173 8.62 -32.48 4.41
CA LYS A 173 7.66 -31.39 4.24
C LYS A 173 8.24 -30.05 4.68
N ASN A 174 8.89 -30.01 5.83
CA ASN A 174 9.48 -28.80 6.38
C ASN A 174 10.64 -28.31 5.50
N TYR A 175 11.50 -29.23 5.05
CA TYR A 175 12.60 -28.91 4.15
C TYR A 175 12.12 -28.32 2.82
N LEU A 176 11.12 -28.95 2.19
CA LEU A 176 10.55 -28.46 0.92
C LEU A 176 9.87 -27.09 1.09
N HIS A 177 9.12 -26.90 2.19
CA HIS A 177 8.52 -25.62 2.53
C HIS A 177 9.59 -24.51 2.63
N ASP A 178 10.70 -24.78 3.30
CA ASP A 178 11.77 -23.78 3.49
C ASP A 178 12.47 -23.40 2.18
N ILE A 179 12.56 -24.33 1.23
CA ILE A 179 13.04 -24.05 -0.13
C ILE A 179 12.04 -23.17 -0.88
N ASP A 180 10.76 -23.56 -0.90
CA ASP A 180 9.70 -22.83 -1.60
C ASP A 180 9.56 -21.39 -1.04
N GLU A 181 9.60 -21.24 0.29
CA GLU A 181 9.54 -19.94 0.97
C GLU A 181 10.76 -19.07 0.64
N ARG A 182 11.96 -19.65 0.60
CA ARG A 182 13.18 -18.92 0.22
C ARG A 182 13.12 -18.40 -1.21
N GLU A 183 12.70 -19.25 -2.15
CA GLU A 183 12.56 -18.87 -3.56
C GLU A 183 11.55 -17.72 -3.71
N PHE A 184 10.44 -17.80 -2.99
CA PHE A 184 9.41 -16.78 -2.96
C PHE A 184 9.91 -15.46 -2.38
N LYS A 185 10.53 -15.50 -1.19
CA LYS A 185 11.11 -14.30 -0.55
C LYS A 185 12.17 -13.65 -1.42
N PHE A 186 13.01 -14.43 -2.11
CA PHE A 186 14.00 -13.90 -3.03
C PHE A 186 13.34 -13.12 -4.19
N LYS A 187 12.31 -13.70 -4.83
CA LYS A 187 11.52 -13.01 -5.87
C LYS A 187 10.87 -11.73 -5.31
N GLN A 188 10.32 -11.78 -4.10
CA GLN A 188 9.72 -10.63 -3.44
C GLN A 188 10.75 -9.51 -3.23
N TRP A 189 11.94 -9.82 -2.72
CA TRP A 189 13.00 -8.84 -2.49
C TRP A 189 13.51 -8.20 -3.78
N ILE A 190 13.62 -8.96 -4.88
CA ILE A 190 13.93 -8.39 -6.20
C ILE A 190 12.85 -7.37 -6.60
N ASN A 191 11.57 -7.71 -6.43
CA ASN A 191 10.49 -6.79 -6.75
C ASN A 191 10.50 -5.55 -5.85
N VAL A 192 10.76 -5.69 -4.55
CA VAL A 192 10.88 -4.56 -3.60
C VAL A 192 12.03 -3.64 -4.00
N ALA A 193 13.19 -4.20 -4.35
CA ALA A 193 14.32 -3.42 -4.84
C ALA A 193 13.98 -2.70 -6.15
N GLY A 194 13.33 -3.38 -7.09
CA GLY A 194 12.83 -2.79 -8.33
C GLY A 194 11.86 -1.64 -8.04
N GLN A 195 10.85 -1.88 -7.19
CA GLN A 195 9.88 -0.88 -6.76
C GLN A 195 10.58 0.37 -6.22
N GLN A 196 11.62 0.22 -5.39
CA GLN A 196 12.34 1.36 -4.83
C GLN A 196 13.10 2.17 -5.87
N ILE A 197 13.74 1.50 -6.85
CA ILE A 197 14.42 2.17 -7.96
C ILE A 197 13.40 2.99 -8.77
N PHE A 198 12.26 2.41 -9.14
CA PHE A 198 11.25 3.11 -9.92
C PHE A 198 10.53 4.21 -9.14
N SER A 199 10.35 4.06 -7.82
CA SER A 199 9.85 5.13 -6.94
C SER A 199 10.80 6.34 -6.98
N LEU A 200 12.10 6.11 -6.86
CA LEU A 200 13.10 7.18 -6.93
C LEU A 200 13.08 7.89 -8.29
N LEU A 201 13.01 7.11 -9.39
CA LEU A 201 12.92 7.68 -10.74
C LEU A 201 11.64 8.51 -10.93
N TYR A 202 10.52 8.05 -10.36
CA TYR A 202 9.26 8.77 -10.38
C TYR A 202 9.35 10.10 -9.61
N ASP A 203 9.88 10.09 -8.39
CA ASP A 203 10.07 11.29 -7.58
C ASP A 203 11.01 12.30 -8.26
N LEU A 204 12.11 11.84 -8.85
CA LEU A 204 13.03 12.68 -9.63
C LEU A 204 12.33 13.30 -10.85
N ALA A 205 11.47 12.54 -11.54
CA ALA A 205 10.69 13.06 -12.66
C ALA A 205 9.72 14.17 -12.20
N VAL A 206 9.03 13.97 -11.07
CA VAL A 206 8.14 14.95 -10.45
C VAL A 206 8.90 16.22 -10.05
N ILE A 207 10.01 16.09 -9.33
CA ILE A 207 10.86 17.22 -8.91
C ILE A 207 11.38 17.99 -10.11
N ARG A 208 11.89 17.29 -11.15
CA ARG A 208 12.39 17.93 -12.38
C ARG A 208 11.28 18.68 -13.11
N ALA A 209 10.07 18.13 -13.15
CA ALA A 209 8.91 18.77 -13.76
C ALA A 209 8.54 20.07 -13.02
N PHE A 210 8.50 20.05 -11.68
CA PHE A 210 8.24 21.22 -10.85
C PHE A 210 9.32 22.29 -10.97
N LYS A 211 10.59 21.93 -10.81
CA LYS A 211 11.73 22.86 -10.84
C LYS A 211 11.71 23.69 -12.12
N LYS A 212 11.57 23.04 -13.27
CA LYS A 212 11.55 23.73 -14.57
C LYS A 212 10.29 24.57 -14.80
N ASN A 213 9.17 24.27 -14.13
CA ASN A 213 7.97 25.11 -14.20
C ASN A 213 8.15 26.40 -13.41
N ILE A 214 8.72 26.30 -12.21
CA ILE A 214 9.00 27.47 -11.33
C ILE A 214 10.01 28.41 -12.01
N PHE A 215 11.13 27.90 -12.53
CA PHE A 215 12.11 28.76 -13.20
C PHE A 215 11.57 29.43 -14.46
N ASN A 216 10.75 28.73 -15.25
CA ASN A 216 10.10 29.34 -16.41
C ASN A 216 9.17 30.50 -15.99
N ASN A 217 8.41 30.34 -14.91
CA ASN A 217 7.54 31.41 -14.42
C ASN A 217 8.34 32.62 -13.90
N ILE A 218 9.43 32.39 -13.17
CA ILE A 218 10.30 33.48 -12.66
C ILE A 218 10.93 34.26 -13.83
N ASN A 219 11.41 33.58 -14.86
CA ASN A 219 12.00 34.24 -16.02
C ASN A 219 10.96 35.05 -16.82
N ASN A 220 9.74 34.54 -16.95
CA ASN A 220 8.65 35.27 -17.60
C ASN A 220 8.32 36.57 -16.84
N ILE A 221 8.24 36.52 -15.50
CA ILE A 221 7.98 37.72 -14.67
C ILE A 221 9.10 38.75 -14.84
N LYS A 222 10.37 38.33 -14.79
CA LYS A 222 11.52 39.25 -15.00
C LYS A 222 11.51 39.91 -16.38
N ASN A 223 11.12 39.17 -17.42
CA ASN A 223 11.01 39.71 -18.77
C ASN A 223 9.85 40.71 -18.89
N ASP A 224 8.72 40.46 -18.21
CA ASP A 224 7.59 41.39 -18.19
C ASP A 224 7.95 42.69 -17.45
N ASP A 225 8.63 42.60 -16.29
CA ASP A 225 9.08 43.78 -15.52
C ASP A 225 10.05 44.66 -16.32
N SER A 226 11.06 44.06 -16.95
CA SER A 226 11.99 44.80 -17.82
C SER A 226 11.32 45.44 -19.04
N SER A 227 10.26 44.81 -19.57
CA SER A 227 9.48 45.40 -20.67
C SER A 227 8.62 46.61 -20.22
N ASN A 228 8.14 46.59 -18.98
CA ASN A 228 7.35 47.67 -18.39
C ASN A 228 8.21 48.86 -17.96
N GLU A 229 9.42 48.63 -17.42
CA GLU A 229 10.39 49.71 -17.16
C GLU A 229 10.69 50.48 -18.45
N ASN A 230 10.94 49.78 -19.55
CA ASN A 230 11.20 50.42 -20.85
C ASN A 230 10.00 51.22 -21.39
N ARG A 231 8.75 50.85 -21.07
CA ARG A 231 7.57 51.65 -21.44
C ARG A 231 7.43 52.94 -20.64
N PHE A 232 7.83 52.94 -19.37
CA PHE A 232 7.80 54.15 -18.54
C PHE A 232 8.76 55.22 -19.06
N TYR A 233 9.94 54.84 -19.54
CA TYR A 233 10.91 55.79 -20.11
C TYR A 233 10.50 56.35 -21.48
N ILE A 234 9.66 55.65 -22.25
CA ILE A 234 9.21 56.12 -23.57
C ILE A 234 8.07 57.15 -23.43
N ASN A 235 7.21 57.02 -22.42
CA ASN A 235 6.07 57.92 -22.21
C ASN A 235 6.38 59.18 -21.37
N SER A 236 7.63 59.37 -20.93
CA SER A 236 8.06 60.54 -20.15
C SER A 236 8.80 61.61 -20.98
N LYS A 237 8.69 61.58 -22.30
CA LYS A 237 9.21 62.61 -23.24
C LYS A 237 8.04 63.28 -23.95
#